data_AF-A0A8S2XII0-F1
#
_entry.id   AF-A0A8S2XII0-F1
#
_cell.length_a   1.000
_cell.length_b   1.000
_cell.length_c   1.000
_cell.angle_alpha   90.00
_cell.angle_beta   90.00
_cell.angle_gamma   90.00
#
_symmetry.space_group_name_H-M   'P 1'
#
loop_
_entity.id
_entity.type
_entity.pdbx_description
1 polymer ?
#
loop_
_entity_poly.entity_id
_entity_poly.type
_entity_poly.pdbx_seq_one_letter_code
_entity_poly.pdbx_strand_id
1 'polypeptide(L)' 'MNRLTESTTVGQVRQVANIIRHPQYDPSSPGNDIAIISLDRPLDLSISASTASLCIPRHNTA' A
#
# COMPACT_ATOMS: atom_id res chain seq x y z
N MET A 1 -2.50 -39.19 -12.98
CA MET A 1 -1.92 -38.24 -11.99
C MET A 1 -1.80 -36.88 -12.68
N ASN A 2 -2.81 -36.03 -12.56
CA ASN A 2 -2.74 -34.66 -13.08
C ASN A 2 -2.54 -33.74 -11.88
N ARG A 3 -1.33 -33.19 -11.73
CA ARG A 3 -1.03 -32.19 -10.72
C ARG A 3 -1.61 -30.86 -11.20
N LEU A 4 -2.81 -30.54 -10.73
CA LEU A 4 -3.40 -29.21 -10.88
C LEU A 4 -2.43 -28.21 -10.24
N THR A 5 -1.66 -27.51 -11.06
CA THR A 5 -0.80 -26.40 -10.65
C THR A 5 -1.59 -25.11 -10.80
N GLU A 6 -2.75 -25.04 -10.15
CA GLU A 6 -3.43 -23.77 -9.90
C GLU A 6 -2.75 -23.12 -8.69
N SER A 7 -1.49 -22.71 -8.86
CA SER A 7 -0.87 -21.76 -7.94
C SER A 7 -1.25 -20.36 -8.40
N THR A 8 -2.53 -20.05 -8.30
CA THR A 8 -3.08 -18.76 -8.68
C THR A 8 -2.70 -17.77 -7.58
N THR A 9 -1.46 -17.28 -7.66
CA THR A 9 -0.94 -16.24 -6.76
C THR A 9 -1.61 -14.92 -7.16
N VAL A 10 -2.83 -14.68 -6.71
CA VAL A 10 -3.54 -13.42 -6.94
C VAL A 10 -3.02 -12.38 -5.94
N GLY A 11 -1.77 -11.95 -6.11
CA GLY A 11 -1.16 -10.99 -5.21
C GLY A 11 0.25 -10.58 -5.65
N GLN A 12 0.60 -9.33 -5.38
CA GLN A 12 1.92 -8.78 -5.64
C GLN A 12 2.62 -8.46 -4.32
N VAL A 13 3.77 -9.10 -4.07
CA VAL A 13 4.61 -8.79 -2.92
C VAL A 13 5.70 -7.79 -3.33
N ARG A 14 5.97 -6.80 -2.46
CA ARG A 14 6.97 -5.74 -2.63
C ARG A 14 7.74 -5.52 -1.34
N GLN A 15 8.99 -5.12 -1.44
CA GLN A 15 9.79 -4.75 -0.29
C GLN A 15 9.47 -3.30 0.10
N VAL A 16 9.56 -3.00 1.40
CA VAL A 16 9.49 -1.63 1.89
C VAL A 16 10.84 -0.95 1.62
N ALA A 17 10.84 0.10 0.80
CA ALA A 17 12.02 0.92 0.60
C ALA A 17 12.19 1.93 1.74
N ASN A 18 11.11 2.62 2.10
CA ASN A 18 11.12 3.66 3.13
C ASN A 18 9.80 3.70 3.90
N ILE A 19 9.89 4.14 5.16
CA ILE A 19 8.76 4.45 6.02
C ILE A 19 8.86 5.92 6.41
N ILE A 20 7.92 6.74 5.96
CA ILE A 20 7.85 8.18 6.24
C ILE A 20 6.72 8.39 7.25
N ARG A 21 7.06 8.49 8.53
CA ARG A 21 6.09 8.78 9.60
C ARG A 21 5.68 10.25 9.56
N HIS A 22 4.45 10.55 9.95
CA HIS A 22 4.04 11.93 10.15
C HIS A 22 5.00 12.62 11.16
N PRO A 23 5.51 13.83 10.88
CA PRO A 23 6.53 14.48 11.71
C PRO A 23 6.06 14.80 13.13
N GLN A 24 4.74 14.88 13.34
CA GLN A 24 4.10 15.12 14.64
C GLN A 24 3.42 13.86 15.22
N TYR A 25 3.74 12.67 14.72
CA TYR A 25 3.27 11.43 15.33
C TYR A 25 3.82 11.30 16.75
N ASP A 26 2.92 11.02 17.70
CA ASP A 26 3.25 10.75 19.10
C ASP A 26 2.54 9.46 19.52
N PRO A 27 3.26 8.38 19.89
CA PRO A 27 2.66 7.10 20.26
C PRO A 27 1.81 7.15 21.54
N SER A 28 1.92 8.23 22.33
CA SER A 28 1.10 8.43 23.53
C SER A 28 -0.23 9.14 23.24
N SER A 29 -0.47 9.55 21.98
CA SER A 29 -1.69 10.24 21.55
C SER A 29 -2.27 9.64 20.27
N PRO A 30 -3.59 9.77 20.00
CA PRO A 30 -4.19 9.31 18.75
C PRO A 30 -3.94 10.28 17.57
N GLY A 31 -3.30 11.42 17.80
CA GLY A 31 -3.11 12.45 16.78
C GLY A 31 -2.08 12.03 15.73
N ASN A 32 -2.35 12.36 14.47
CA ASN A 32 -1.42 12.15 13.35
C ASN A 32 -0.92 10.70 13.19
N ASP A 33 -1.75 9.73 13.55
CA ASP A 33 -1.45 8.30 13.40
C ASP A 33 -1.55 7.86 11.92
N ILE A 34 -0.56 8.28 11.13
CA ILE A 34 -0.44 7.99 9.70
C ILE A 34 1.02 7.97 9.25
N ALA A 35 1.33 7.11 8.27
CA ALA A 35 2.63 7.05 7.62
C ALA A 35 2.48 6.71 6.14
N ILE A 36 3.47 7.11 5.33
CA ILE A 36 3.61 6.70 3.93
C ILE A 36 4.65 5.59 3.86
N ILE A 37 4.29 4.48 3.20
CA ILE A 37 5.22 3.41 2.85
C ILE A 37 5.56 3.54 1.37
N SER A 38 6.84 3.76 1.07
CA SER A 38 7.35 3.72 -0.31
C SER A 38 7.80 2.30 -0.64
N LEU A 39 7.32 1.77 -1.75
CA LEU A 39 7.71 0.43 -2.25
C LEU A 39 9.05 0.51 -2.98
N ASP A 40 9.81 -0.58 -2.94
CA ASP A 40 11.10 -0.74 -3.66
C ASP A 40 10.95 -0.64 -5.18
N ARG A 41 9.77 -1.03 -5.70
CA ARG A 41 9.38 -0.90 -7.10
C ARG A 41 7.86 -0.76 -7.23
N PRO A 42 7.36 -0.14 -8.32
CA PRO A 42 5.92 0.02 -8.55
C PRO A 42 5.14 -1.31 -8.53
N LEU A 43 3.86 -1.23 -8.19
CA LEU A 43 2.91 -2.31 -8.45
C LEU A 43 2.57 -2.36 -9.94
N ASP A 44 2.42 -3.56 -10.47
CA ASP A 44 1.92 -3.75 -11.82
C ASP A 44 0.39 -3.73 -11.79
N LEU A 45 -0.20 -2.63 -12.24
CA LEU A 45 -1.65 -2.44 -12.24
C LEU A 45 -2.35 -3.22 -13.38
N SER A 46 -1.59 -3.81 -14.32
CA SER A 46 -2.15 -4.58 -15.44
C SER A 46 -2.46 -6.02 -15.07
N ILE A 47 -1.79 -6.57 -14.06
CA ILE A 47 -1.87 -8.00 -13.70
C ILE A 47 -3.16 -8.35 -12.96
N SER A 48 -3.82 -7.38 -12.31
CA SER A 48 -5.01 -7.64 -11.52
C SER A 48 -5.99 -6.48 -11.61
N ALA A 49 -7.20 -6.77 -12.10
CA ALA A 49 -8.34 -5.85 -12.07
C ALA A 49 -8.70 -5.39 -10.63
N SER A 50 -8.13 -6.01 -9.60
CA SER A 50 -8.33 -5.68 -8.19
C SER A 50 -7.28 -4.73 -7.62
N THR A 51 -6.25 -4.33 -8.38
CA THR A 51 -5.22 -3.39 -7.89
C THR A 51 -5.48 -1.99 -8.44
N ALA A 52 -5.92 -1.08 -7.58
CA ALA A 52 -6.17 0.32 -7.92
C ALA A 52 -5.82 1.25 -6.75
N SER A 53 -5.54 2.51 -7.06
CA SER A 53 -5.40 3.57 -6.05
C SER A 53 -6.78 4.08 -5.61
N LEU A 54 -6.91 4.46 -4.34
CA LEU A 54 -8.07 5.20 -3.85
C LEU A 54 -7.84 6.71 -3.99
N CYS A 55 -8.91 7.45 -4.29
CA CYS A 55 -8.87 8.90 -4.27
C CYS A 55 -8.68 9.42 -2.84
N ILE A 56 -7.81 10.40 -2.66
CA ILE A 56 -7.65 11.10 -1.39
C ILE A 56 -8.63 12.29 -1.38
N PRO A 57 -9.30 12.58 -0.24
CA PRO A 57 -10.11 13.77 -0.11
C PRO A 57 -9.33 15.03 -0.46
N ARG A 58 -10.01 16.01 -1.07
CA ARG A 58 -9.40 17.32 -1.29
C ARG A 58 -9.13 17.95 0.07
N HIS A 59 -7.96 18.57 0.22
CA HIS A 59 -7.68 19.35 1.43
C HIS A 59 -8.75 20.44 1.55
N ASN A 60 -9.29 20.60 2.74
CA ASN A 60 -10.21 21.69 3.04
C ASN A 60 -9.39 22.92 3.44
N THR A 61 -9.13 23.82 2.49
CA THR A 61 -8.77 25.20 2.81
C THR A 61 -10.06 25.95 3.15
N ALA A 62 -10.26 26.19 4.44
CA ALA A 62 -11.21 27.20 4.91
C ALA A 62 -10.74 28.61 4.53
#